data_AF-A0A9E5EJ35-F1
#
_entry.id   AF-A0A9E5EJ35-F1
#
_cell.length_a   1.000
_cell.length_b   1.000
_cell.length_c   1.000
_cell.angle_alpha   90.00
_cell.angle_beta   90.00
_cell.angle_gamma   90.00
#
_symmetry.space_group_name_H-M   'P 1'
#
loop_
_entity.id
_entity.type
_entity.pdbx_description
1 polymer ?
#
loop_
_entity_poly.entity_id
_entity_poly.type
_entity_poly.pdbx_seq_one_letter_code
_entity_poly.pdbx_strand_id
1 'polypeptide(L)'
;MKTKLAKKNRVGGFTLLEMLGVLAVMSILASVAVPPMLRSMQNAQSVNEDKNLEEIGRALCEAIQAEGQVPNPGALATDTTDGSKGWVAMAAPYCSMSSESIQYVFPGRTETERRYYILTLSGLSLAPSLSVYPGVGNYRVPATGWNTNVIWPGIQTSFLVLISSSKPDYLLACPVNSGDATYTTWAGLDGPEAVYWAAKTWVKKAVDGVYSATNTQIVDESWTNKGQFLHVKAIPMTEVLSDVTVSSIPPGQSIGYSTNSPTSYPITTNSTNVWFPRGTSIQVVRQIAPTFTNLFRPIQSKTAVQLDNTTNWVNKN
;
A
#
# COMPACT_ATOMS: atom_id res chain seq x y z
N MET A 1 18.83 -87.41 -9.33
CA MET A 1 17.89 -86.33 -8.96
C MET A 1 18.55 -85.49 -7.87
N LYS A 2 19.11 -84.31 -8.19
CA LYS A 2 19.84 -83.45 -7.24
C LYS A 2 18.93 -82.31 -6.79
N THR A 3 18.49 -82.31 -5.55
CA THR A 3 17.69 -81.23 -4.94
C THR A 3 18.60 -80.08 -4.51
N LYS A 4 18.41 -78.91 -5.11
CA LYS A 4 19.08 -77.67 -4.70
C LYS A 4 18.53 -77.23 -3.34
N LEU A 5 19.38 -77.23 -2.30
CA LEU A 5 19.08 -76.61 -1.01
C LEU A 5 19.03 -75.08 -1.19
N ALA A 6 17.86 -74.48 -0.98
CA ALA A 6 17.72 -73.03 -0.93
C ALA A 6 18.33 -72.49 0.37
N LYS A 7 19.36 -71.63 0.24
CA LYS A 7 20.02 -70.96 1.36
C LYS A 7 19.07 -69.92 1.97
N LYS A 8 18.47 -70.24 3.11
CA LYS A 8 17.60 -69.32 3.86
C LYS A 8 18.45 -68.19 4.45
N ASN A 9 18.38 -67.00 3.89
CA ASN A 9 19.00 -65.81 4.45
C ASN A 9 18.31 -65.49 5.78
N ARG A 10 19.03 -65.69 6.90
CA ARG A 10 18.59 -65.23 8.21
C ARG A 10 18.71 -63.72 8.23
N VAL A 11 17.59 -63.03 8.08
CA VAL A 11 17.49 -61.60 8.39
C VAL A 11 17.60 -61.50 9.91
N GLY A 12 18.69 -60.94 10.41
CA GLY A 12 18.84 -60.63 11.83
C GLY A 12 17.80 -59.57 12.19
N GLY A 13 16.88 -59.89 13.10
CA GLY A 13 15.94 -58.92 13.63
C GLY A 13 16.67 -57.97 14.58
N PHE A 14 16.45 -56.67 14.42
CA PHE A 14 16.92 -55.66 15.37
C PHE A 14 16.39 -55.99 16.77
N THR A 15 17.26 -55.92 17.77
CA THR A 15 16.82 -56.14 19.15
C THR A 15 16.03 -54.93 19.65
N LEU A 16 15.09 -55.15 20.57
CA LEU A 16 14.27 -54.07 21.14
C LEU A 16 15.16 -52.97 21.78
N LEU A 17 16.26 -53.37 22.40
CA LEU A 17 17.22 -52.46 23.02
C LEU A 17 17.96 -51.60 21.98
N GLU A 18 18.27 -52.16 20.82
CA GLU A 18 18.92 -51.45 19.72
C GLU A 18 17.99 -50.42 19.08
N MET A 19 16.70 -50.76 18.92
CA MET A 19 15.68 -49.79 18.52
C MET A 19 15.49 -48.67 19.54
N LEU A 20 15.48 -49.00 20.84
CA LEU A 20 15.31 -48.01 21.90
C LEU A 20 16.52 -47.05 21.99
N GLY A 21 17.74 -47.56 21.80
CA GLY A 21 18.95 -46.74 21.73
C GLY A 21 18.93 -45.77 20.55
N VAL A 22 18.52 -46.21 19.36
CA VAL A 22 18.45 -45.35 18.16
C VAL A 22 17.39 -44.26 18.34
N LEU A 23 16.20 -44.60 18.84
CA LEU A 23 15.16 -43.61 19.09
C LEU A 23 15.59 -42.58 20.14
N ALA A 24 16.27 -43.00 21.21
CA ALA A 24 16.77 -42.07 22.23
C ALA A 24 17.76 -41.04 21.64
N VAL A 25 18.71 -41.48 20.82
CA VAL A 25 19.66 -40.57 20.16
C VAL A 25 18.95 -39.66 19.16
N MET A 26 18.00 -40.18 18.37
CA MET A 26 17.19 -39.37 17.45
C MET A 26 16.36 -38.31 18.17
N SER A 27 15.76 -38.63 19.31
CA SER A 27 14.99 -37.68 20.11
C SER A 27 15.86 -36.54 20.66
N ILE A 28 17.08 -36.85 21.12
CA ILE A 28 18.03 -35.83 21.60
C ILE A 28 18.44 -34.90 20.44
N LEU A 29 18.79 -35.45 19.28
CA LEU A 29 19.17 -34.66 18.11
C LEU A 29 18.02 -33.78 17.62
N ALA A 30 16.80 -34.34 17.54
CA ALA A 30 15.62 -33.58 17.17
C ALA A 30 15.33 -32.44 18.14
N SER A 31 15.45 -32.68 19.46
CA SER A 31 15.22 -31.66 20.49
C SER A 31 16.16 -30.45 20.35
N VAL A 32 17.43 -30.68 19.98
CA VAL A 32 18.41 -29.61 19.79
C VAL A 32 18.22 -28.87 18.46
N ALA A 33 17.73 -29.56 17.42
CA ALA A 33 17.58 -28.98 16.07
C ALA A 33 16.28 -28.18 15.85
N VAL A 34 15.20 -28.50 16.58
CA VAL A 34 13.88 -27.87 16.38
C VAL A 34 13.88 -26.36 16.66
N PRO A 35 14.41 -25.84 17.80
CA PRO A 35 14.37 -24.41 18.09
C PRO A 35 15.01 -23.49 17.02
N PRO A 36 16.23 -23.76 16.50
CA PRO A 36 16.81 -22.93 15.45
C PRO A 36 16.04 -23.02 14.13
N MET A 37 15.47 -24.17 13.78
CA MET A 37 14.64 -24.32 12.58
C MET A 37 13.39 -23.43 12.65
N LEU A 38 12.71 -23.39 13.79
CA LEU A 38 11.54 -22.53 13.99
C LEU A 38 11.87 -21.04 13.85
N ARG A 39 13.01 -20.60 14.41
CA ARG A 39 13.48 -19.21 14.25
C ARG A 39 13.79 -18.88 12.78
N SER A 40 14.40 -19.82 12.06
CA SER A 40 14.68 -19.65 10.63
C SER A 40 13.40 -19.52 9.80
N MET A 41 12.38 -20.32 10.08
CA MET A 41 11.08 -20.25 9.39
C MET A 41 10.39 -18.91 9.67
N GLN A 42 10.39 -18.44 10.92
CA GLN A 42 9.84 -17.14 11.31
C GLN A 42 10.55 -15.98 10.60
N ASN A 43 11.88 -16.03 10.52
CA ASN A 43 12.64 -15.01 9.79
C ASN A 43 12.35 -15.04 8.29
N ALA A 44 12.24 -16.23 7.69
CA ALA A 44 11.87 -16.37 6.29
C ALA A 44 10.46 -15.82 6.01
N GLN A 45 9.50 -16.05 6.90
CA GLN A 45 8.15 -15.48 6.81
C GLN A 45 8.18 -13.95 6.90
N SER A 46 8.94 -13.40 7.84
CA SER A 46 9.11 -11.95 7.98
C SER A 46 9.72 -11.32 6.71
N VAL A 47 10.77 -11.93 6.15
CA VAL A 47 11.40 -11.45 4.91
C VAL A 47 10.45 -11.58 3.71
N ASN A 48 9.67 -12.66 3.63
CA ASN A 48 8.68 -12.82 2.58
C ASN A 48 7.58 -11.77 2.68
N GLU A 49 7.14 -11.43 3.90
CA GLU A 49 6.11 -10.41 4.09
C GLU A 49 6.59 -9.01 3.70
N ASP A 50 7.85 -8.67 3.99
CA ASP A 50 8.43 -7.41 3.50
C ASP A 50 8.37 -7.32 1.97
N LYS A 51 8.73 -8.41 1.26
CA LYS A 51 8.67 -8.49 -0.20
C LYS A 51 7.24 -8.40 -0.73
N ASN A 52 6.30 -9.07 -0.06
CA ASN A 52 4.89 -9.01 -0.42
C ASN A 52 4.37 -7.56 -0.31
N LEU A 53 4.70 -6.84 0.77
CA LEU A 53 4.31 -5.44 0.92
C LEU A 53 4.96 -4.52 -0.12
N GLU A 54 6.20 -4.79 -0.52
CA GLU A 54 6.85 -4.08 -1.62
C GLU A 54 6.11 -4.29 -2.95
N GLU A 55 5.73 -5.53 -3.25
CA GLU A 55 4.98 -5.86 -4.46
C GLU A 55 3.58 -5.23 -4.46
N ILE A 56 2.85 -5.34 -3.34
CA ILE A 56 1.54 -4.71 -3.17
C ILE A 56 1.66 -3.19 -3.33
N GLY A 57 2.70 -2.58 -2.73
CA GLY A 57 2.92 -1.16 -2.85
C GLY A 57 3.19 -0.72 -4.30
N ARG A 58 4.02 -1.47 -5.04
CA ARG A 58 4.22 -1.23 -6.48
C ARG A 58 2.90 -1.37 -7.26
N ALA A 59 2.14 -2.43 -7.00
CA ALA A 59 0.87 -2.68 -7.66
C ALA A 59 -0.16 -1.56 -7.41
N LEU A 60 -0.21 -1.03 -6.18
CA LEU A 60 -1.05 0.13 -5.85
C LEU A 60 -0.62 1.39 -6.62
N CYS A 61 0.68 1.67 -6.71
CA CYS A 61 1.17 2.79 -7.51
C CYS A 61 0.74 2.68 -8.98
N GLU A 62 0.88 1.49 -9.57
CA GLU A 62 0.46 1.23 -10.95
C GLU A 62 -1.06 1.33 -11.13
N ALA A 63 -1.83 0.78 -10.19
CA ALA A 63 -3.28 0.87 -10.20
C ALA A 63 -3.78 2.32 -10.16
N ILE A 64 -3.18 3.15 -9.30
CA ILE A 64 -3.57 4.57 -9.17
C ILE A 64 -3.24 5.33 -10.46
N GLN A 65 -2.09 5.04 -11.08
CA GLN A 65 -1.70 5.65 -12.35
C GLN A 65 -2.62 5.23 -13.50
N ALA A 66 -2.99 3.96 -13.57
CA ALA A 66 -3.83 3.41 -14.63
C ALA A 66 -5.30 3.79 -14.51
N GLU A 67 -5.86 3.74 -13.30
CA GLU A 67 -7.28 3.99 -13.06
C GLU A 67 -7.60 5.47 -12.79
N GLY A 68 -6.60 6.25 -12.40
CA GLY A 68 -6.80 7.64 -11.99
C GLY A 68 -7.72 7.77 -10.78
N GLN A 69 -7.58 6.84 -9.83
CA GLN A 69 -8.33 6.78 -8.58
C GLN A 69 -7.38 6.32 -7.48
N VAL A 70 -7.52 6.87 -6.28
CA VAL A 70 -6.88 6.31 -5.08
C VAL A 70 -7.82 5.32 -4.40
N PRO A 71 -7.33 4.24 -3.76
CA PRO A 71 -8.23 3.33 -3.08
C PRO A 71 -8.95 3.98 -1.92
N ASN A 72 -10.24 3.68 -1.77
CA ASN A 72 -11.06 4.15 -0.67
C ASN A 72 -10.67 3.41 0.63
N PRO A 73 -10.06 4.07 1.64
CA PRO A 73 -9.70 3.43 2.89
C PRO A 73 -10.93 3.05 3.74
N GLY A 74 -12.11 3.62 3.46
CA GLY A 74 -13.37 3.27 4.12
C GLY A 74 -14.16 2.16 3.42
N ALA A 75 -13.78 1.76 2.20
CA ALA A 75 -14.43 0.66 1.49
C ALA A 75 -13.95 -0.70 2.01
N LEU A 76 -14.69 -1.76 1.70
CA LEU A 76 -14.18 -3.12 1.88
C LEU A 76 -12.94 -3.28 1.02
N ALA A 77 -11.94 -4.02 1.51
CA ALA A 77 -10.68 -4.21 0.83
C ALA A 77 -10.86 -4.70 -0.63
N THR A 78 -11.84 -5.56 -0.86
CA THR A 78 -12.17 -6.18 -2.15
C THR A 78 -13.32 -5.51 -2.91
N ASP A 79 -13.81 -4.35 -2.46
CA ASP A 79 -14.86 -3.61 -3.16
C ASP A 79 -14.42 -3.22 -4.57
N THR A 80 -15.21 -3.56 -5.58
CA THR A 80 -14.92 -3.28 -7.00
C THR A 80 -15.69 -2.07 -7.54
N THR A 81 -16.52 -1.44 -6.71
CA THR A 81 -17.40 -0.33 -7.11
C THR A 81 -16.58 0.89 -7.54
N ASP A 82 -16.80 1.38 -8.76
CA ASP A 82 -16.11 2.58 -9.25
C ASP A 82 -16.34 3.78 -8.33
N GLY A 83 -15.29 4.55 -8.05
CA GLY A 83 -15.32 5.65 -7.08
C GLY A 83 -15.15 5.21 -5.61
N SER A 84 -15.50 3.97 -5.28
CA SER A 84 -15.37 3.38 -3.93
C SER A 84 -14.48 2.13 -3.88
N LYS A 85 -13.71 1.87 -4.95
CA LYS A 85 -12.88 0.68 -5.07
C LYS A 85 -11.91 0.53 -3.89
N GLY A 86 -11.92 -0.66 -3.29
CA GLY A 86 -11.05 -1.04 -2.19
C GLY A 86 -9.61 -1.27 -2.64
N TRP A 87 -8.67 -1.24 -1.69
CA TRP A 87 -7.24 -1.32 -1.99
C TRP A 87 -6.79 -2.67 -2.56
N VAL A 88 -7.41 -3.80 -2.16
CA VAL A 88 -7.12 -5.11 -2.74
C VAL A 88 -7.66 -5.18 -4.17
N ALA A 89 -8.89 -4.72 -4.38
CA ALA A 89 -9.49 -4.69 -5.71
C ALA A 89 -8.70 -3.82 -6.69
N MET A 90 -8.11 -2.71 -6.21
CA MET A 90 -7.21 -1.88 -7.00
C MET A 90 -5.87 -2.56 -7.28
N ALA A 91 -5.25 -3.20 -6.29
CA ALA A 91 -3.93 -3.80 -6.45
C ALA A 91 -3.94 -5.11 -7.26
N ALA A 92 -5.02 -5.91 -7.16
CA ALA A 92 -5.08 -7.27 -7.69
C ALA A 92 -4.74 -7.41 -9.20
N PRO A 93 -5.17 -6.52 -10.11
CA PRO A 93 -4.83 -6.63 -11.53
C PRO A 93 -3.34 -6.35 -11.84
N TYR A 94 -2.62 -5.70 -10.92
CA TYR A 94 -1.23 -5.24 -11.11
C TYR A 94 -0.23 -6.00 -10.21
N CYS A 95 -0.73 -6.93 -9.41
CA CYS A 95 0.04 -7.76 -8.50
C CYS A 95 0.10 -9.20 -9.02
N SER A 96 1.22 -9.90 -8.82
CA SER A 96 1.33 -11.32 -9.20
C SER A 96 0.66 -12.26 -8.17
N MET A 97 0.36 -11.73 -6.98
CA MET A 97 -0.29 -12.45 -5.89
C MET A 97 -1.81 -12.56 -6.11
N SER A 98 -2.44 -13.59 -5.55
CA SER A 98 -3.90 -13.68 -5.53
C SER A 98 -4.52 -12.60 -4.62
N SER A 99 -5.76 -12.16 -4.89
CA SER A 99 -6.45 -11.18 -4.04
C SER A 99 -6.49 -11.58 -2.56
N GLU A 100 -6.64 -12.87 -2.27
CA GLU A 100 -6.57 -13.39 -0.90
C GLU A 100 -5.17 -13.23 -0.29
N SER A 101 -4.12 -13.51 -1.06
CA SER A 101 -2.73 -13.34 -0.61
C SER A 101 -2.33 -11.88 -0.48
N ILE A 102 -2.99 -10.98 -1.21
CA ILE A 102 -2.86 -9.52 -1.06
C ILE A 102 -3.56 -9.07 0.23
N GLN A 103 -4.78 -9.54 0.48
CA GLN A 103 -5.57 -9.13 1.64
C GLN A 103 -5.02 -9.70 2.96
N TYR A 104 -4.64 -10.98 2.99
CA TYR A 104 -4.24 -11.68 4.20
C TYR A 104 -2.77 -12.10 4.15
N VAL A 105 -2.06 -11.95 5.26
CA VAL A 105 -0.69 -12.47 5.37
C VAL A 105 -0.68 -14.00 5.30
N PHE A 106 -1.71 -14.62 5.87
CA PHE A 106 -1.95 -16.05 5.82
C PHE A 106 -3.31 -16.31 5.15
N PRO A 107 -3.32 -16.66 3.85
CA PRO A 107 -4.56 -17.02 3.15
C PRO A 107 -5.38 -18.05 3.93
N GLY A 108 -6.70 -17.86 3.98
CA GLY A 108 -7.62 -18.64 4.81
C GLY A 108 -7.74 -18.20 6.28
N ARG A 109 -6.96 -17.21 6.75
CA ARG A 109 -7.04 -16.67 8.12
C ARG A 109 -7.42 -15.20 8.10
N THR A 110 -8.71 -14.91 8.27
CA THR A 110 -9.27 -13.55 8.16
C THR A 110 -8.74 -12.59 9.22
N GLU A 111 -8.35 -13.11 10.39
CA GLU A 111 -7.73 -12.34 11.46
C GLU A 111 -6.35 -11.76 11.08
N THR A 112 -5.73 -12.26 10.01
CA THR A 112 -4.40 -11.83 9.53
C THR A 112 -4.46 -10.79 8.40
N GLU A 113 -5.60 -10.12 8.26
CA GLU A 113 -5.81 -9.09 7.24
C GLU A 113 -4.79 -7.94 7.36
N ARG A 114 -4.24 -7.52 6.23
CA ARG A 114 -3.41 -6.31 6.16
C ARG A 114 -4.29 -5.08 6.28
N ARG A 115 -3.76 -4.04 6.93
CA ARG A 115 -4.49 -2.79 7.15
C ARG A 115 -4.01 -1.74 6.17
N TYR A 116 -4.94 -1.06 5.53
CA TYR A 116 -4.65 0.02 4.60
C TYR A 116 -5.22 1.34 5.12
N TYR A 117 -4.38 2.37 5.13
CA TYR A 117 -4.74 3.72 5.56
C TYR A 117 -4.18 4.78 4.62
N ILE A 118 -4.77 5.97 4.67
CA ILE A 118 -4.26 7.19 4.05
C ILE A 118 -4.06 8.23 5.17
N LEU A 119 -2.87 8.83 5.26
CA LEU A 119 -2.51 9.81 6.30
C LEU A 119 -2.01 11.13 5.69
N THR A 120 -2.17 12.25 6.40
CA THR A 120 -1.60 13.58 6.07
C THR A 120 -0.71 14.11 7.22
N LEU A 121 0.35 14.88 6.95
CA LEU A 121 1.34 15.31 7.96
C LEU A 121 0.93 16.51 8.83
N SER A 122 0.03 17.38 8.38
CA SER A 122 -0.33 18.65 9.07
C SER A 122 -1.31 18.49 10.23
N GLY A 123 -1.68 17.26 10.58
CA GLY A 123 -2.62 16.91 11.63
C GLY A 123 -3.25 15.56 11.32
N LEU A 124 -3.51 14.75 12.34
CA LEU A 124 -4.18 13.46 12.21
C LEU A 124 -5.67 13.63 11.97
N SER A 125 -5.99 14.09 10.75
CA SER A 125 -7.32 14.06 10.20
C SER A 125 -7.54 12.69 9.54
N LEU A 126 -7.83 11.67 10.36
CA LEU A 126 -8.76 10.63 9.92
C LEU A 126 -10.15 11.15 10.27
N ALA A 127 -10.77 11.84 9.32
CA ALA A 127 -12.18 12.16 9.42
C ALA A 127 -12.83 11.81 8.08
N PRO A 128 -14.09 11.40 8.06
CA PRO A 128 -14.96 11.36 6.90
C PRO A 128 -15.36 12.79 6.54
N SER A 129 -14.36 13.67 6.43
CA SER A 129 -14.41 14.90 5.67
C SER A 129 -13.66 14.79 4.34
N LEU A 130 -13.58 13.56 3.81
CA LEU A 130 -14.00 13.38 2.42
C LEU A 130 -15.50 13.71 2.20
N SER A 131 -16.27 14.14 3.21
CA SER A 131 -17.56 14.83 3.00
C SER A 131 -17.45 16.18 2.26
N VAL A 132 -16.24 16.71 2.02
CA VAL A 132 -16.00 17.85 1.10
C VAL A 132 -15.35 17.41 -0.23
N TYR A 133 -15.20 16.10 -0.47
CA TYR A 133 -14.59 15.53 -1.68
C TYR A 133 -15.55 14.56 -2.38
N PRO A 134 -15.56 14.55 -3.72
CA PRO A 134 -16.72 14.97 -4.50
C PRO A 134 -17.91 14.01 -4.31
N GLY A 135 -18.71 14.25 -3.27
CA GLY A 135 -19.78 13.34 -2.89
C GLY A 135 -19.24 12.10 -2.17
N VAL A 136 -19.93 11.72 -1.11
CA VAL A 136 -19.76 10.45 -0.40
C VAL A 136 -19.43 9.32 -1.40
N GLY A 137 -18.21 8.77 -1.36
CA GLY A 137 -17.84 7.60 -2.15
C GLY A 137 -17.18 7.83 -3.53
N ASN A 138 -16.52 8.97 -3.80
CA ASN A 138 -15.79 9.16 -5.05
C ASN A 138 -14.30 9.55 -4.85
N TYR A 139 -13.44 8.55 -4.70
CA TYR A 139 -11.98 8.69 -4.61
C TYR A 139 -11.29 8.82 -5.98
N ARG A 140 -12.09 8.98 -7.02
CA ARG A 140 -11.63 9.24 -8.38
C ARG A 140 -11.01 10.63 -8.47
N VAL A 141 -9.98 10.78 -9.28
CA VAL A 141 -9.46 12.11 -9.65
C VAL A 141 -10.60 12.88 -10.29
N PRO A 142 -11.05 14.00 -9.71
CA PRO A 142 -11.97 14.89 -10.38
C PRO A 142 -11.35 15.25 -11.71
N ALA A 143 -12.18 15.53 -12.71
CA ALA A 143 -11.61 15.96 -13.97
C ALA A 143 -11.01 17.39 -13.88
N THR A 144 -11.25 18.11 -12.76
CA THR A 144 -10.53 19.31 -12.29
C THR A 144 -9.41 19.02 -11.29
N GLY A 145 -9.05 17.74 -11.12
CA GLY A 145 -7.82 17.32 -10.44
C GLY A 145 -7.94 17.57 -8.96
N TRP A 146 -6.90 17.22 -8.22
CA TRP A 146 -6.89 17.43 -6.78
C TRP A 146 -6.22 18.76 -6.45
N ASN A 147 -7.03 19.78 -6.13
CA ASN A 147 -6.54 21.08 -5.70
C ASN A 147 -6.23 21.07 -4.19
N THR A 148 -5.02 21.50 -3.84
CA THR A 148 -4.49 21.53 -2.46
C THR A 148 -5.20 22.49 -1.52
N ASN A 149 -5.94 23.47 -2.05
CA ASN A 149 -6.52 24.57 -1.26
C ASN A 149 -7.99 24.32 -0.87
N VAL A 150 -8.65 23.34 -1.49
CA VAL A 150 -10.10 23.15 -1.34
C VAL A 150 -10.45 21.69 -1.12
N ILE A 151 -9.80 20.81 -1.89
CA ILE A 151 -10.24 19.44 -1.99
C ILE A 151 -9.32 18.57 -1.11
N TRP A 152 -7.99 18.51 -1.37
CA TRP A 152 -7.04 17.71 -0.55
C TRP A 152 -5.96 18.56 0.13
N PRO A 153 -6.27 19.21 1.27
CA PRO A 153 -5.25 19.94 2.01
C PRO A 153 -4.13 18.99 2.45
N GLY A 154 -2.88 19.34 2.10
CA GLY A 154 -1.70 18.59 2.53
C GLY A 154 -1.35 17.34 1.71
N ILE A 155 -1.91 17.15 0.51
CA ILE A 155 -1.62 15.99 -0.37
C ILE A 155 -0.12 15.72 -0.60
N GLN A 156 0.69 16.79 -0.66
CA GLN A 156 2.16 16.70 -0.84
C GLN A 156 2.85 15.99 0.34
N THR A 157 2.15 15.92 1.46
CA THR A 157 2.62 15.41 2.74
C THR A 157 1.81 14.18 3.18
N SER A 158 1.06 13.60 2.24
CA SER A 158 0.23 12.44 2.47
C SER A 158 0.93 11.13 2.11
N PHE A 159 0.55 10.05 2.79
CA PHE A 159 1.09 8.71 2.55
C PHE A 159 -0.04 7.68 2.49
N LEU A 160 0.12 6.69 1.62
CA LEU A 160 -0.57 5.40 1.73
C LEU A 160 0.21 4.52 2.70
N VAL A 161 -0.47 3.80 3.57
CA VAL A 161 0.18 2.99 4.60
C VAL A 161 -0.44 1.61 4.62
N LEU A 162 0.40 0.59 4.44
CA LEU A 162 0.06 -0.80 4.66
C LEU A 162 0.70 -1.27 5.97
N ILE A 163 -0.07 -1.92 6.82
CA ILE A 163 0.41 -2.52 8.07
C ILE A 163 0.04 -3.99 8.10
N SER A 164 0.99 -4.86 8.45
CA SER A 164 0.76 -6.30 8.53
C SER A 164 1.58 -6.95 9.65
N SER A 165 1.21 -8.19 9.99
CA SER A 165 1.92 -9.02 10.97
C SER A 165 2.31 -10.36 10.34
N SER A 166 3.60 -10.70 10.34
CA SER A 166 4.10 -11.99 9.83
C SER A 166 3.96 -13.15 10.82
N LYS A 167 3.25 -12.95 11.93
CA LYS A 167 2.89 -14.04 12.84
C LYS A 167 1.39 -14.03 13.09
N PRO A 168 0.72 -15.17 12.88
CA PRO A 168 -0.74 -15.18 12.92
C PRO A 168 -1.33 -15.03 14.33
N ASP A 169 -0.54 -15.30 15.38
CA ASP A 169 -0.96 -15.11 16.77
C ASP A 169 -0.80 -13.65 17.23
N TYR A 170 -0.07 -12.84 16.47
CA TYR A 170 0.17 -11.44 16.75
C TYR A 170 -0.80 -10.60 15.92
N LEU A 171 -2.00 -10.43 16.46
CA LEU A 171 -3.05 -9.68 15.81
C LEU A 171 -2.75 -8.17 15.87
N LEU A 172 -3.18 -7.47 14.83
CA LEU A 172 -3.13 -6.02 14.78
C LEU A 172 -4.32 -5.45 15.56
N ALA A 173 -4.03 -4.54 16.49
CA ALA A 173 -5.06 -3.83 17.25
C ALA A 173 -5.78 -2.77 16.41
N CYS A 174 -5.17 -2.30 15.32
CA CYS A 174 -5.78 -1.34 14.42
C CYS A 174 -6.90 -1.99 13.58
N PRO A 175 -7.96 -1.23 13.26
CA PRO A 175 -9.19 -1.75 12.67
C PRO A 175 -9.02 -2.19 11.21
N VAL A 176 -9.79 -3.20 10.79
CA VAL A 176 -9.92 -3.62 9.37
C VAL A 176 -10.66 -2.58 8.52
N ASN A 177 -10.47 -2.62 7.21
CA ASN A 177 -11.26 -1.82 6.27
C ASN A 177 -12.68 -2.41 6.14
N SER A 178 -13.69 -1.77 6.76
CA SER A 178 -15.00 -2.39 7.02
C SER A 178 -16.14 -2.02 6.05
N GLY A 179 -15.91 -1.23 5.01
CA GLY A 179 -16.99 -0.80 4.08
C GLY A 179 -17.91 0.28 4.66
N ASP A 180 -18.11 0.27 5.97
CA ASP A 180 -18.73 1.34 6.73
C ASP A 180 -17.67 2.42 6.98
N ALA A 181 -17.66 3.45 6.12
CA ALA A 181 -16.76 4.59 6.17
C ALA A 181 -16.96 5.50 7.40
N THR A 182 -17.23 4.94 8.57
CA THR A 182 -17.60 5.62 9.82
C THR A 182 -16.49 5.60 10.86
N TYR A 183 -15.23 5.69 10.46
CA TYR A 183 -14.20 6.21 11.38
C TYR A 183 -14.37 7.73 11.46
N THR A 184 -15.49 8.18 12.06
CA THR A 184 -15.98 9.56 11.95
C THR A 184 -15.14 10.58 12.69
N THR A 185 -14.44 10.15 13.72
CA THR A 185 -13.40 10.91 14.38
C THR A 185 -12.44 9.94 15.04
N TRP A 186 -11.20 10.39 15.15
CA TRP A 186 -10.10 9.87 15.95
C TRP A 186 -10.47 9.32 17.34
N ALA A 187 -11.60 9.75 17.92
CA ALA A 187 -12.06 9.34 19.25
C ALA A 187 -12.66 7.92 19.31
N GLY A 188 -12.95 7.28 18.17
CA GLY A 188 -13.46 5.91 18.10
C GLY A 188 -12.39 4.83 17.87
N LEU A 189 -11.13 5.23 17.67
CA LEU A 189 -10.00 4.31 17.56
C LEU A 189 -9.08 4.53 18.75
N ASP A 190 -8.94 3.54 19.62
CA ASP A 190 -7.76 3.43 20.48
C ASP A 190 -6.54 3.16 19.58
N GLY A 191 -5.43 3.86 19.78
CA GLY A 191 -4.21 3.70 18.97
C GLY A 191 -3.98 4.52 17.70
N PRO A 192 -4.51 5.73 17.58
CA PRO A 192 -4.46 6.41 16.29
C PRO A 192 -3.10 7.15 16.13
N GLU A 193 -2.47 7.64 17.21
CA GLU A 193 -1.07 8.10 17.20
C GLU A 193 -0.10 6.99 16.77
N ALA A 194 -0.51 5.73 16.97
CA ALA A 194 0.27 4.58 16.63
C ALA A 194 0.33 4.35 15.12
N VAL A 195 -0.76 4.52 14.38
CA VAL A 195 -0.75 4.41 12.91
C VAL A 195 0.11 5.53 12.28
N TYR A 196 0.05 6.75 12.81
CA TYR A 196 0.93 7.84 12.39
C TYR A 196 2.39 7.60 12.74
N TRP A 197 2.66 7.10 13.95
CA TRP A 197 3.99 6.64 14.34
C TRP A 197 4.49 5.54 13.39
N ALA A 198 3.64 4.57 13.02
CA ALA A 198 3.97 3.53 12.06
C ALA A 198 4.34 4.11 10.69
N ALA A 199 3.57 5.08 10.20
CA ALA A 199 3.82 5.63 8.88
C ALA A 199 5.08 6.51 8.82
N LYS A 200 5.33 7.30 9.87
CA LYS A 200 6.36 8.35 9.85
C LYS A 200 7.69 7.92 10.44
N THR A 201 7.64 7.13 11.51
CA THR A 201 8.81 6.85 12.36
C THR A 201 9.17 5.38 12.43
N TRP A 202 8.33 4.48 11.89
CA TRP A 202 8.68 3.08 11.83
C TRP A 202 9.89 2.87 10.95
N VAL A 203 10.92 2.28 11.55
CA VAL A 203 12.05 1.72 10.84
C VAL A 203 12.23 0.32 11.38
N LYS A 204 12.13 -0.67 10.51
CA LYS A 204 12.37 -2.07 10.88
C LYS A 204 13.87 -2.26 11.13
N LYS A 205 14.31 -1.98 12.36
CA LYS A 205 15.69 -2.11 12.79
C LYS A 205 15.76 -2.68 14.20
N ALA A 206 16.59 -3.70 14.38
CA ALA A 206 16.96 -4.17 15.71
C ALA A 206 17.97 -3.20 16.32
N VAL A 207 17.71 -2.76 17.55
CA VAL A 207 18.71 -2.14 18.42
C VAL A 207 19.05 -3.18 19.48
N ASP A 208 20.32 -3.57 19.59
CA ASP A 208 20.79 -4.63 20.49
C ASP A 208 20.05 -5.98 20.34
N GLY A 209 19.65 -6.30 19.11
CA GLY A 209 18.92 -7.54 18.79
C GLY A 209 17.43 -7.52 19.12
N VAL A 210 16.90 -6.40 19.63
CA VAL A 210 15.48 -6.23 19.97
C VAL A 210 14.82 -5.28 18.97
N TYR A 211 13.73 -5.75 18.36
CA TYR A 211 12.81 -4.91 17.60
C TYR A 211 11.71 -4.45 18.56
N SER A 212 11.74 -3.20 18.99
CA SER A 212 10.69 -2.61 19.81
C SER A 212 9.88 -1.61 19.00
N ALA A 213 8.58 -1.86 18.87
CA ALA A 213 7.65 -0.78 18.54
C ALA A 213 7.54 0.09 19.79
N THR A 214 8.00 1.34 19.71
CA THR A 214 7.88 2.29 20.81
C THR A 214 6.42 2.69 21.08
N ASN A 215 5.53 2.49 20.10
CA ASN A 215 4.10 2.68 20.28
C ASN A 215 3.38 1.33 20.38
N THR A 216 2.74 1.10 21.53
CA THR A 216 2.06 -0.14 21.89
C THR A 216 0.60 -0.18 21.45
N GLN A 217 0.11 0.78 20.67
CA GLN A 217 -1.31 0.79 20.30
C GLN A 217 -1.57 0.27 18.87
N ILE A 218 -0.54 -0.11 18.11
CA ILE A 218 -0.72 -0.90 16.86
C ILE A 218 -0.87 -2.39 17.19
N VAL A 219 -0.26 -2.80 18.29
CA VAL A 219 -0.03 -4.19 18.67
C VAL A 219 -0.65 -4.41 20.04
N ASP A 220 -1.32 -5.54 20.26
CA ASP A 220 -1.91 -5.81 21.57
C ASP A 220 -0.84 -6.20 22.63
N GLU A 221 -1.28 -6.42 23.87
CA GLU A 221 -0.42 -6.78 25.00
C GLU A 221 0.30 -8.13 24.82
N SER A 222 -0.13 -8.99 23.90
CA SER A 222 0.51 -10.28 23.63
C SER A 222 1.89 -10.12 22.96
N TRP A 223 2.16 -8.97 22.35
CA TRP A 223 3.41 -8.70 21.66
C TRP A 223 4.54 -8.40 22.65
N THR A 224 5.28 -9.45 23.04
CA THR A 224 6.47 -9.34 23.89
C THR A 224 7.71 -8.87 23.14
N ASN A 225 7.79 -9.13 21.83
CA ASN A 225 8.88 -8.72 20.92
C ASN A 225 8.38 -7.65 19.92
N LYS A 226 7.86 -6.54 20.47
CA LYS A 226 6.90 -5.56 19.91
C LYS A 226 7.08 -5.09 18.45
N GLY A 227 8.19 -5.35 17.79
CA GLY A 227 8.42 -4.95 16.41
C GLY A 227 8.92 -6.03 15.44
N GLN A 228 9.27 -7.23 15.91
CA GLN A 228 9.95 -8.22 15.05
C GLN A 228 9.08 -8.70 13.88
N PHE A 229 7.78 -8.86 14.17
CA PHE A 229 6.79 -9.37 13.22
C PHE A 229 5.90 -8.28 12.64
N LEU A 230 6.12 -7.01 13.03
CA LEU A 230 5.38 -5.88 12.49
C LEU A 230 6.03 -5.46 11.16
N HIS A 231 5.20 -5.23 10.16
CA HIS A 231 5.61 -4.74 8.86
C HIS A 231 4.79 -3.50 8.53
N VAL A 232 5.47 -2.46 8.06
CA VAL A 232 4.81 -1.24 7.62
C VAL A 232 5.45 -0.81 6.30
N LYS A 233 4.61 -0.59 5.30
CA LYS A 233 5.00 0.01 4.03
C LYS A 233 4.26 1.33 3.88
N ALA A 234 5.01 2.43 3.94
CA ALA A 234 4.52 3.75 3.60
C ALA A 234 4.89 4.08 2.15
N ILE A 235 3.93 4.62 1.39
CA ILE A 235 4.11 5.07 0.01
C ILE A 235 3.76 6.56 0.00
N PRO A 236 4.74 7.45 -0.21
CA PRO A 236 4.47 8.88 -0.35
C PRO A 236 3.55 9.14 -1.54
N MET A 237 2.54 9.98 -1.35
CA MET A 237 1.65 10.39 -2.46
C MET A 237 2.42 11.08 -3.59
N THR A 238 3.57 11.68 -3.30
CA THR A 238 4.47 12.27 -4.29
C THR A 238 5.12 11.25 -5.24
N GLU A 239 5.14 9.96 -4.90
CA GLU A 239 5.60 8.91 -5.81
C GLU A 239 4.53 8.56 -6.84
N VAL A 240 3.27 8.66 -6.43
CA VAL A 240 2.10 8.24 -7.19
C VAL A 240 1.51 9.39 -8.01
N LEU A 241 1.60 10.61 -7.47
CA LEU A 241 0.98 11.80 -8.01
C LEU A 241 2.02 12.82 -8.47
N SER A 242 1.66 13.61 -9.48
CA SER A 242 2.45 14.71 -10.02
C SER A 242 1.76 16.04 -9.72
N ASP A 243 2.53 16.99 -9.20
CA ASP A 243 2.10 18.38 -9.04
C ASP A 243 2.19 19.11 -10.38
N VAL A 244 1.18 19.93 -10.64
CA VAL A 244 1.13 20.84 -11.79
C VAL A 244 0.89 22.23 -11.25
N THR A 245 1.97 23.02 -11.24
CA THR A 245 1.94 24.42 -10.87
C THR A 245 1.90 25.28 -12.13
N VAL A 246 0.92 26.17 -12.20
CA VAL A 246 0.83 27.19 -13.25
C VAL A 246 1.42 28.50 -12.70
N SER A 247 2.59 28.90 -13.20
CA SER A 247 3.34 30.06 -12.68
C SER A 247 2.76 31.42 -13.06
N SER A 248 2.10 31.53 -14.22
CA SER A 248 1.42 32.75 -14.66
C SER A 248 0.41 32.45 -15.75
N ILE A 249 -0.79 33.05 -15.66
CA ILE A 249 -1.79 33.04 -16.73
C ILE A 249 -1.93 34.49 -17.24
N PRO A 250 -1.77 34.77 -18.54
CA PRO A 250 -2.00 36.11 -19.07
C PRO A 250 -3.42 36.60 -18.76
N PRO A 251 -3.63 37.91 -18.53
CA PRO A 251 -4.96 38.46 -18.28
C PRO A 251 -5.96 38.06 -19.38
N GLY A 252 -7.14 37.59 -18.99
CA GLY A 252 -8.19 37.18 -19.92
C GLY A 252 -8.01 35.79 -20.54
N GLN A 253 -7.01 35.01 -20.11
CA GLN A 253 -6.88 33.59 -20.50
C GLN A 253 -7.29 32.67 -19.35
N SER A 254 -7.79 31.50 -19.71
CA SER A 254 -8.01 30.37 -18.81
C SER A 254 -7.14 29.21 -19.28
N ILE A 255 -6.64 28.42 -18.33
CA ILE A 255 -6.03 27.13 -18.64
C ILE A 255 -7.07 26.07 -18.33
N GLY A 256 -7.58 25.43 -19.37
CA GLY A 256 -8.31 24.18 -19.21
C GLY A 256 -7.36 23.00 -19.38
N TYR A 257 -7.68 21.89 -18.75
CA TYR A 257 -7.14 20.61 -19.14
C TYR A 257 -8.24 19.56 -19.26
N SER A 258 -7.94 18.54 -20.05
CA SER A 258 -8.77 17.36 -20.26
C SER A 258 -7.89 16.17 -19.92
N THR A 259 -8.36 15.34 -18.99
CA THR A 259 -7.95 13.92 -18.94
C THR A 259 -8.58 13.23 -20.16
N ASN A 260 -8.21 12.00 -20.55
CA ASN A 260 -8.62 11.30 -21.79
C ASN A 260 -10.15 11.21 -22.11
N SER A 261 -11.02 11.89 -21.35
CA SER A 261 -12.39 12.26 -21.67
C SER A 261 -12.48 13.51 -22.57
N PRO A 262 -13.38 13.57 -23.56
CA PRO A 262 -13.59 14.73 -24.44
C PRO A 262 -14.07 16.01 -23.72
N THR A 263 -14.36 15.94 -22.41
CA THR A 263 -14.73 17.09 -21.60
C THR A 263 -13.49 17.82 -21.08
N SER A 264 -13.31 19.07 -21.52
CA SER A 264 -12.30 19.98 -20.98
C SER A 264 -12.81 20.60 -19.68
N TYR A 265 -12.01 20.54 -18.62
CA TYR A 265 -12.33 21.15 -17.33
C TYR A 265 -11.45 22.37 -17.10
N PRO A 266 -12.03 23.55 -16.83
CA PRO A 266 -11.25 24.75 -16.55
C PRO A 266 -10.54 24.62 -15.20
N ILE A 267 -9.23 24.91 -15.16
CA ILE A 267 -8.56 25.29 -13.90
C ILE A 267 -9.11 26.67 -13.55
N THR A 268 -9.86 26.76 -12.46
CA THR A 268 -10.23 28.06 -11.90
C THR A 268 -8.97 28.73 -11.38
N THR A 269 -8.78 29.99 -11.79
CA THR A 269 -7.56 30.82 -11.77
C THR A 269 -6.87 31.05 -10.41
N ASN A 270 -7.32 30.37 -9.35
CA ASN A 270 -6.91 30.62 -7.97
C ASN A 270 -6.28 29.37 -7.31
N SER A 271 -6.21 28.24 -8.03
CA SER A 271 -5.54 27.02 -7.55
C SER A 271 -4.08 27.01 -8.01
N THR A 272 -3.16 27.33 -7.11
CA THR A 272 -1.73 27.38 -7.41
C THR A 272 -1.13 26.00 -7.68
N ASN A 273 -1.68 24.92 -7.10
CA ASN A 273 -1.19 23.55 -7.26
C ASN A 273 -2.36 22.56 -7.49
N VAL A 274 -2.26 21.78 -8.57
CA VAL A 274 -3.23 20.73 -8.92
C VAL A 274 -2.49 19.41 -9.08
N TRP A 275 -3.00 18.36 -8.45
CA TRP A 275 -2.38 17.03 -8.42
C TRP A 275 -3.12 16.05 -9.32
N PHE A 276 -2.34 15.27 -10.06
CA PHE A 276 -2.80 14.20 -10.95
C PHE A 276 -2.05 12.90 -10.69
N PRO A 277 -2.62 11.74 -11.01
CA PRO A 277 -1.86 10.51 -11.14
C PRO A 277 -0.70 10.72 -12.10
N ARG A 278 0.48 10.22 -11.72
CA ARG A 278 1.65 10.27 -12.58
C ARG A 278 1.37 9.55 -13.90
N GLY A 279 1.86 10.10 -15.01
CA GLY A 279 1.56 9.58 -16.35
C GLY A 279 0.25 10.09 -16.95
N THR A 280 -0.56 10.86 -16.21
CA THR A 280 -1.71 11.55 -16.79
C THR A 280 -1.25 12.49 -17.90
N SER A 281 -1.84 12.33 -19.09
CA SER A 281 -1.62 13.26 -20.20
C SER A 281 -2.43 14.52 -19.95
N ILE A 282 -1.75 15.67 -19.92
CA ILE A 282 -2.38 16.96 -19.67
C ILE A 282 -2.32 17.76 -20.97
N GLN A 283 -3.48 18.16 -21.45
CA GLN A 283 -3.59 19.09 -22.58
C GLN A 283 -3.86 20.49 -22.03
N VAL A 284 -2.98 21.44 -22.35
CA VAL A 284 -3.18 22.84 -22.00
C VAL A 284 -3.96 23.49 -23.13
N VAL A 285 -5.23 23.80 -22.91
CA VAL A 285 -6.05 24.50 -23.91
C VAL A 285 -6.01 25.99 -23.64
N ARG A 286 -5.53 26.75 -24.62
CA ARG A 286 -5.58 28.23 -24.59
C ARG A 286 -6.97 28.68 -25.05
N GLN A 287 -7.76 29.22 -24.15
CA GLN A 287 -9.01 29.87 -24.51
C GLN A 287 -8.72 31.26 -25.08
N ILE A 288 -8.75 31.41 -26.41
CA ILE A 288 -8.80 32.71 -27.09
C ILE A 288 -10.24 32.89 -27.56
N ALA A 289 -10.98 33.83 -26.99
CA ALA A 289 -12.37 34.05 -27.40
C ALA A 289 -12.45 34.47 -28.89
N PRO A 290 -13.44 34.01 -29.68
CA PRO A 290 -14.39 32.91 -29.43
C PRO A 290 -13.98 31.59 -30.14
N THR A 291 -12.78 31.48 -30.69
CA THR A 291 -12.36 30.32 -31.49
C THR A 291 -11.42 29.41 -30.70
N PHE A 292 -11.92 28.23 -30.34
CA PHE A 292 -11.08 27.14 -29.81
C PHE A 292 -10.13 26.67 -30.92
N THR A 293 -8.89 27.15 -30.90
CA THR A 293 -7.84 26.59 -31.75
C THR A 293 -7.13 25.51 -30.94
N ASN A 294 -7.47 24.25 -31.17
CA ASN A 294 -6.83 23.11 -30.52
C ASN A 294 -5.37 23.01 -30.98
N LEU A 295 -4.44 23.61 -30.23
CA LEU A 295 -3.03 23.27 -30.34
C LEU A 295 -2.79 21.97 -29.57
N PHE A 296 -3.04 20.85 -30.26
CA PHE A 296 -2.82 19.50 -29.72
C PHE A 296 -1.33 19.23 -29.54
N ARG A 297 -0.82 19.21 -28.31
CA ARG A 297 0.41 18.47 -27.98
C ARG A 297 0.27 17.79 -26.61
N PRO A 298 0.40 16.46 -26.52
CA PRO A 298 0.36 15.76 -25.24
C PRO A 298 1.57 16.16 -24.41
N ILE A 299 1.35 16.76 -23.24
CA ILE A 299 2.39 16.89 -22.23
C ILE A 299 2.37 15.59 -21.42
N GLN A 300 3.40 14.76 -21.61
CA GLN A 300 3.64 13.61 -20.73
C GLN A 300 4.30 14.14 -19.47
N SER A 301 3.74 13.82 -18.30
CA SER A 301 4.22 14.32 -17.01
C SER A 301 5.70 13.95 -16.78
N LYS A 302 6.60 14.90 -17.02
CA LYS A 302 7.96 14.91 -16.47
C LYS A 302 8.09 16.11 -15.52
N THR A 303 9.04 15.96 -14.60
CA THR A 303 9.11 16.48 -13.22
C THR A 303 8.95 18.00 -13.02
N ALA A 304 8.93 18.81 -14.08
CA ALA A 304 8.40 20.18 -14.07
C ALA A 304 8.38 20.66 -15.52
N VAL A 305 7.26 21.22 -15.98
CA VAL A 305 7.14 21.81 -17.33
C VAL A 305 6.93 23.31 -17.16
N GLN A 306 7.99 24.10 -17.37
CA GLN A 306 7.93 25.55 -17.26
C GLN A 306 7.35 26.13 -18.56
N LEU A 307 6.14 26.71 -18.47
CA LEU A 307 5.50 27.49 -19.52
C LEU A 307 6.24 28.82 -19.68
N ASP A 308 7.17 28.92 -20.64
CA ASP A 308 7.75 30.22 -21.00
C ASP A 308 6.90 30.91 -22.07
N ASN A 309 6.79 32.23 -21.96
CA ASN A 309 5.86 33.10 -22.68
C ASN A 309 6.31 33.42 -24.13
N THR A 310 7.30 32.69 -24.64
CA THR A 310 7.73 32.72 -26.04
C THR A 310 7.43 31.36 -26.67
N THR A 311 7.15 31.34 -27.97
CA THR A 311 6.61 30.21 -28.73
C THR A 311 7.48 28.93 -28.78
N ASN A 312 8.50 28.81 -27.92
CA ASN A 312 9.43 27.70 -27.82
C ASN A 312 9.49 27.16 -26.39
N TRP A 313 9.03 25.93 -26.21
CA TRP A 313 9.17 25.21 -24.95
C TRP A 313 10.58 24.64 -24.81
N VAL A 314 11.30 25.05 -23.77
CA VAL A 314 12.62 24.51 -23.44
C VAL A 314 12.43 23.32 -22.49
N ASN A 315 12.79 22.12 -22.94
CA ASN A 315 13.06 20.99 -22.04
C ASN A 315 14.27 21.36 -21.17
N LYS A 316 14.05 21.67 -19.89
CA LYS A 316 15.14 21.65 -18.92
C LYS A 316 15.20 20.23 -18.36
N ASN A 317 16.26 19.52 -18.74
CA ASN A 317 16.65 18.24 -18.12
C ASN A 317 17.04 18.45 -16.67
#